data_AF-A0A496QSI9-F1
#
_entry.id   AF-A0A496QSI9-F1
#
_cell.length_a   1.000
_cell.length_b   1.000
_cell.length_c   1.000
_cell.angle_alpha   90.00
_cell.angle_beta   90.00
_cell.angle_gamma   90.00
#
_symmetry.space_group_name_H-M   'P 1'
#
loop_
_entity.id
_entity.type
_entity.pdbx_description
1 polymer ?
#
loop_
_entity_poly.entity_id
_entity_poly.type
_entity_poly.pdbx_seq_one_letter_code
_entity_poly.pdbx_strand_id
1 'polypeptide(L)' 'MWQSSMMLTISCPPEVTAASGADAFIHAVEPFVSKMANTITDVISLEAIRIITRWLGPAAT' A
#
# COMPACT_ATOMS: atom_id res chain seq x y z
N MET A 1 15.92 12.78 -8.47
CA MET A 1 16.42 11.40 -8.67
C MET A 1 15.51 10.32 -8.08
N TRP A 2 14.83 10.54 -6.94
CA TRP A 2 13.91 9.57 -6.34
C TRP A 2 12.47 9.55 -6.90
N GLN A 3 12.01 10.61 -7.55
CA GLN A 3 10.63 10.71 -8.06
C GLN A 3 10.39 9.91 -9.36
N SER A 4 11.46 9.55 -10.09
CA SER A 4 11.33 8.92 -11.41
C SER A 4 10.78 7.49 -11.35
N SER A 5 10.97 6.77 -10.24
CA SER A 5 10.51 5.37 -10.10
C SER A 5 8.98 5.24 -10.01
N MET A 6 8.29 6.28 -9.54
CA MET A 6 6.82 6.29 -9.40
C MET A 6 6.11 6.36 -10.75
N MET A 7 6.78 6.90 -11.78
CA MET A 7 6.20 7.00 -13.12
C MET A 7 6.02 5.63 -13.80
N LEU A 8 6.74 4.61 -13.34
CA LEU A 8 6.70 3.27 -13.94
C LEU A 8 5.35 2.56 -13.74
N THR A 9 4.54 3.00 -12.78
CA THR A 9 3.23 2.39 -12.48
C THR A 9 2.06 3.11 -13.15
N ILE A 10 2.28 4.27 -13.80
CA ILE A 10 1.21 5.07 -14.41
C ILE A 10 0.56 4.33 -15.59
N SER A 11 1.33 3.52 -16.33
CA SER A 11 0.82 2.75 -17.47
C SER A 11 0.26 1.37 -17.09
N CYS A 12 0.16 1.03 -15.80
CA CYS A 12 -0.39 -0.24 -15.37
C CYS A 12 -1.90 -0.30 -15.65
N PRO A 13 -2.43 -1.44 -16.16
CA PRO A 13 -3.87 -1.63 -16.26
C PRO A 13 -4.56 -1.49 -14.89
N PRO A 14 -5.81 -0.97 -14.83
CA PRO A 14 -6.55 -0.80 -13.58
C PRO A 14 -6.61 -2.06 -12.72
N GLU A 15 -6.80 -3.24 -13.33
CA GLU A 15 -6.84 -4.53 -12.63
C GLU A 15 -5.51 -4.88 -11.95
N VAL A 16 -4.38 -4.56 -12.60
CA VAL A 16 -3.04 -4.79 -12.04
C VAL A 16 -2.77 -3.83 -10.88
N THR A 17 -3.18 -2.57 -11.03
CA THR A 17 -3.07 -1.58 -9.95
C THR A 17 -3.96 -1.95 -8.76
N ALA A 18 -5.17 -2.45 -9.00
CA ALA A 18 -6.05 -2.95 -7.95
C ALA A 18 -5.45 -4.15 -7.21
N ALA A 19 -4.94 -5.14 -7.94
CA ALA A 19 -4.37 -6.36 -7.36
C ALA A 19 -3.11 -6.05 -6.54
N SER A 20 -2.17 -5.28 -7.09
CA SER A 20 -0.94 -4.90 -6.39
C SER A 20 -1.19 -3.96 -5.21
N GLY A 21 -2.19 -3.08 -5.30
CA GLY A 21 -2.59 -2.24 -4.18
C GLY A 21 -3.30 -3.00 -3.06
N ALA A 22 -4.08 -4.04 -3.40
CA ALA A 22 -4.65 -4.95 -2.41
C ALA A 22 -3.56 -5.77 -1.70
N ASP A 23 -2.57 -6.26 -2.43
CA ASP A 23 -1.40 -6.95 -1.88
C ASP A 23 -0.64 -6.06 -0.88
N ALA A 24 -0.35 -4.80 -1.26
CA ALA A 24 0.27 -3.82 -0.38
C ALA A 24 -0.56 -3.53 0.88
N PHE A 25 -1.90 -3.54 0.78
CA PHE A 25 -2.78 -3.38 1.94
C PHE A 25 -2.67 -4.56 2.92
N ILE A 26 -2.68 -5.80 2.41
CA ILE A 26 -2.53 -6.99 3.25
C ILE A 26 -1.18 -6.97 3.96
N HIS A 27 -0.11 -6.66 3.24
CA HIS A 27 1.23 -6.50 3.83
C HIS A 27 1.30 -5.40 4.90
N ALA A 28 0.49 -4.35 4.81
CA ALA A 28 0.41 -3.32 5.85
C ALA A 28 -0.34 -3.82 7.10
N VAL A 29 -1.35 -4.67 6.93
CA VAL A 29 -2.19 -5.22 8.01
C VAL A 29 -1.49 -6.35 8.77
N GLU A 30 -0.78 -7.24 8.07
CA GLU A 30 -0.08 -8.41 8.65
C GLU A 30 0.76 -8.11 9.89
N PRO A 31 1.69 -7.12 9.88
CA PRO A 31 2.48 -6.79 11.06
C PRO A 31 1.65 -6.17 12.18
N PHE A 32 0.58 -5.43 11.87
CA PHE A 32 -0.29 -4.81 12.88
C PHE A 32 -1.11 -5.85 13.67
N VAL A 33 -1.51 -6.95 13.04
CA VAL A 33 -2.24 -8.04 13.70
C VAL A 33 -1.34 -9.19 14.19
N SER A 34 -0.02 -9.04 14.02
CA SER A 34 0.95 -10.07 14.35
C SER A 34 1.08 -10.28 15.86
N LYS A 35 1.36 -11.53 16.26
CA LYS A 35 1.75 -11.85 17.66
C LYS A 35 3.09 -11.24 18.05
N MET A 36 3.89 -10.81 17.08
CA MET A 36 5.17 -10.12 17.27
C MET A 36 5.09 -8.63 16.89
N ALA A 37 3.88 -8.04 16.94
CA ALA A 37 3.69 -6.61 16.71
C ALA A 37 4.55 -5.77 17.67
N ASN A 38 5.07 -4.66 17.15
CA ASN A 38 5.83 -3.69 17.94
C ASN A 38 5.40 -2.26 17.57
N THR A 39 5.58 -1.34 18.51
CA THR A 39 5.06 0.03 18.38
C THR A 39 5.55 0.76 17.14
N ILE A 40 6.78 0.49 16.68
CA ILE A 40 7.33 1.15 15.48
C ILE A 40 6.63 0.62 14.23
N THR A 41 6.50 -0.70 14.10
CA THR A 41 5.80 -1.30 12.95
C THR A 41 4.33 -0.92 12.93
N ASP A 42 3.67 -0.83 14.09
CA ASP A 42 2.25 -0.48 14.17
C ASP A 42 1.97 0.92 13.63
N VAL A 43 2.83 1.90 13.97
CA VAL A 43 2.70 3.27 13.45
C VAL A 43 2.85 3.29 11.93
N ILE A 44 3.82 2.52 11.39
CA ILE A 44 4.05 2.42 9.94
C ILE A 44 2.86 1.73 9.26
N SER A 45 2.35 0.65 9.83
CA SER A 45 1.18 -0.08 9.35
C SER A 45 -0.06 0.77 9.28
N LEU A 46 -0.36 1.51 10.35
CA LEU A 46 -1.52 2.40 10.40
C LEU A 46 -1.44 3.49 9.34
N GLU A 47 -0.25 4.07 9.12
CA GLU A 47 -0.07 5.06 8.06
C GLU A 47 -0.16 4.47 6.65
N ALA A 48 0.41 3.29 6.43
CA ALA A 48 0.29 2.58 5.16
C ALA A 48 -1.19 2.24 4.85
N ILE A 49 -1.92 1.69 5.82
CA ILE A 49 -3.36 1.42 5.72
C ILE A 49 -4.13 2.69 5.36
N ARG A 50 -3.87 3.81 6.04
CA ARG A 50 -4.53 5.09 5.79
C ARG A 50 -4.28 5.62 4.37
N ILE A 51 -3.05 5.51 3.88
CA ILE A 51 -2.67 5.98 2.54
C ILE A 51 -3.29 5.08 1.47
N ILE A 52 -3.18 3.76 1.59
CA ILE A 52 -3.66 2.81 0.59
C ILE A 52 -5.18 2.89 0.47
N THR A 53 -5.91 2.86 1.58
CA THR A 53 -7.39 2.93 1.56
C THR A 53 -7.91 4.25 0.97
N ARG A 54 -7.16 5.35 1.10
CA ARG A 54 -7.52 6.64 0.50
C ARG A 54 -7.31 6.66 -1.02
N TRP A 55 -6.27 6.00 -1.52
CA TRP A 55 -5.80 6.21 -2.90
C TRP A 55 -6.00 5.02 -3.84
N LEU A 56 -6.26 3.81 -3.33
CA LEU A 56 -6.41 2.62 -4.17
C LEU A 56 -7.57 2.74 -5.16
N GLY A 57 -8.72 3.28 -4.72
CA GLY A 57 -9.87 3.52 -5.60
C GLY A 57 -9.50 4.45 -6.77
N PRO A 58 -9.06 5.69 -6.52
CA PRO A 58 -8.63 6.61 -7.57
C PRO A 58 -7.50 6.11 -8.47
N ALA A 59 -6.61 5.24 -7.97
CA ALA A 59 -5.49 4.70 -8.74
C ALA A 59 -5.88 3.53 -9.65
N ALA A 60 -6.99 2.85 -9.35
CA ALA A 60 -7.46 1.65 -10.05
C ALA A 60 -8.68 1.90 -10.94
N THR A 61 -8.90 3.15 -11.36
CA THR A 61 -9.94 3.58 -12.32
C THR A 61 -9.30 4.16 -13.56
#